data_AF-A0A1B6INI6-F1
#
_entry.id   AF-A0A1B6INI6-F1
#
_cell.length_a   1.000
_cell.length_b   1.000
_cell.length_c   1.000
_cell.angle_alpha   90.00
_cell.angle_beta   90.00
_cell.angle_gamma   90.00
#
_symmetry.space_group_name_H-M   'P 1'
#
loop_
_entity.id
_entity.type
_entity.pdbx_description
1 polymer ?
#
loop_
_entity_poly.entity_id
_entity_poly.type
_entity_poly.pdbx_seq_one_letter_code
_entity_poly.pdbx_strand_id
1 'polypeptide(L)'
;ARLSLWSPGIPGPPGPPGPAGEPLGYDAAALAALLEQGTNKGPDPLSGDEPPRLFGNDVTEEERRALLQKAYQQLKASFERFKKPDGSKSAPAKTCRDLSVAYPTLANGEYWLDPNEGDIKDAILVYCDMENKLTCLLPQPAASPQISHVGREQELWLSEIKPGFKINYKADSNQIGFLQLLSSSASQNLTYHCRNSVGYFDLQHKTYRRGLKLLGWNDAEITPRGNIKFR
;
A
#
# COMPACT_ATOMS: atom_id res chain seq x y z
N ALA A 1 -28.34 -41.80 -33.90
CA ALA A 1 -27.29 -40.97 -33.28
C ALA A 1 -26.81 -41.67 -32.01
N ARG A 2 -25.54 -42.09 -31.94
CA ARG A 2 -24.93 -42.63 -30.71
C ARG A 2 -24.36 -41.45 -29.91
N LEU A 3 -24.86 -41.23 -28.71
CA LEU A 3 -24.29 -40.29 -27.75
C LEU A 3 -23.24 -41.03 -26.93
N SER A 4 -21.98 -40.65 -27.10
CA SER A 4 -20.86 -41.07 -26.25
C SER A 4 -20.85 -40.21 -24.98
N LEU A 5 -21.12 -40.83 -23.83
CA LEU A 5 -20.94 -40.24 -22.51
C LEU A 5 -19.43 -40.12 -22.21
N TRP A 6 -18.94 -38.90 -21.99
CA TRP A 6 -17.63 -38.70 -21.35
C TRP A 6 -17.78 -38.75 -19.84
N SER A 7 -16.94 -39.55 -19.19
CA SER A 7 -16.79 -39.57 -17.74
C SER A 7 -16.10 -38.29 -17.25
N PRO A 8 -16.51 -37.69 -16.11
CA PRO A 8 -15.78 -36.59 -15.49
C PRO A 8 -14.33 -37.00 -15.16
N GLY A 9 -13.37 -36.12 -15.44
CA GLY A 9 -11.97 -36.32 -15.07
C GLY A 9 -11.79 -36.42 -13.57
N ILE A 10 -10.78 -37.19 -13.15
CA ILE A 10 -10.43 -37.39 -11.72
C ILE A 10 -10.03 -36.03 -11.12
N PRO A 11 -10.47 -35.70 -9.89
CA PRO A 11 -9.99 -34.51 -9.18
C PRO A 11 -8.47 -34.46 -9.13
N GLY A 12 -7.91 -33.27 -9.34
CA GLY A 12 -6.46 -33.06 -9.23
C GLY A 12 -5.96 -33.35 -7.82
N PRO A 13 -4.66 -33.65 -7.66
CA PRO A 13 -4.07 -33.85 -6.34
C PRO A 13 -4.19 -32.56 -5.48
N PRO A 14 -4.24 -32.69 -4.15
CA PRO A 14 -4.15 -31.54 -3.25
C PRO A 14 -2.93 -30.69 -3.58
N GLY A 15 -3.08 -29.37 -3.51
CA GLY A 15 -1.97 -28.44 -3.69
C GLY A 15 -0.89 -28.66 -2.61
N PRO A 16 0.36 -28.25 -2.88
CA PRO A 16 1.42 -28.31 -1.89
C PRO A 16 1.05 -27.46 -0.66
N PRO A 17 1.58 -27.81 0.54
CA PRO A 17 1.49 -26.96 1.71
C PRO A 17 1.98 -25.54 1.39
N GLY A 18 1.29 -24.54 1.93
CA GLY A 18 1.72 -23.15 1.78
C GLY A 18 3.12 -22.92 2.37
N PRO A 19 3.84 -21.88 1.90
CA PRO A 19 5.12 -21.51 2.47
C PRO A 19 5.00 -21.22 3.97
N ALA A 20 6.07 -21.48 4.72
CA ALA A 20 6.14 -21.14 6.13
C ALA A 20 5.89 -19.63 6.30
N GLY A 21 5.03 -19.27 7.27
CA GLY A 21 4.77 -17.87 7.59
C GLY A 21 6.07 -17.15 7.95
N GLU A 22 6.19 -15.88 7.53
CA GLU A 22 7.39 -15.09 7.81
C GLU A 22 7.62 -14.98 9.33
N PRO A 23 8.88 -15.05 9.78
CA PRO A 23 9.18 -14.82 11.17
C PRO A 23 8.86 -13.36 11.46
N LEU A 24 7.89 -13.14 12.35
CA LEU A 24 7.90 -11.93 13.18
C LEU A 24 9.33 -11.81 13.72
N GLY A 25 9.93 -10.62 13.75
CA GLY A 25 11.37 -10.42 14.05
C GLY A 25 11.87 -10.86 15.44
N TYR A 26 11.17 -11.79 16.08
CA TYR A 26 11.58 -12.59 17.22
C TYR A 26 11.44 -14.07 16.85
N ASP A 27 12.38 -14.91 17.29
CA ASP A 27 12.17 -16.35 17.26
C ASP A 27 10.97 -16.66 18.19
N ALA A 28 9.79 -16.87 17.59
CA ALA A 28 8.58 -17.20 18.32
C ALA A 28 8.76 -18.46 19.15
N ALA A 29 9.64 -19.38 18.73
CA ALA A 29 10.00 -20.55 19.50
C ALA A 29 10.85 -20.17 20.72
N ALA A 30 11.77 -19.21 20.60
CA ALA A 30 12.55 -18.72 21.73
C ALA A 30 11.69 -17.99 22.78
N LEU A 31 10.70 -17.20 22.36
CA LEU A 31 9.77 -16.52 23.28
C LEU A 31 8.76 -17.52 23.89
N ALA A 32 8.26 -18.47 23.11
CA ALA A 32 7.42 -19.56 23.61
C ALA A 32 8.18 -20.41 24.62
N ALA A 33 9.42 -20.81 24.34
CA ALA A 33 10.28 -21.55 25.28
C ALA A 33 10.56 -20.77 26.58
N LEU A 34 10.59 -19.44 26.51
CA LEU A 34 10.72 -18.54 27.67
C LEU A 34 9.47 -18.55 28.56
N LEU A 35 8.29 -18.55 27.94
CA LEU A 35 6.98 -18.45 28.60
C LEU A 35 6.45 -19.83 29.05
N GLU A 36 6.81 -20.89 28.34
CA GLU A 36 6.45 -22.29 28.64
C GLU A 36 7.31 -22.92 29.74
N GLN A 37 8.33 -22.21 30.24
CA GLN A 37 9.21 -22.66 31.34
C GLN A 37 8.51 -22.80 32.71
N GLY A 38 7.17 -22.86 32.72
CA GLY A 38 6.32 -23.10 33.89
C GLY A 38 5.22 -24.16 33.71
N THR A 39 5.04 -24.75 32.52
CA THR A 39 4.04 -25.82 32.30
C THR A 39 4.70 -27.15 31.98
N ASN A 40 5.55 -27.62 32.89
CA ASN A 40 5.99 -29.01 32.86
C ASN A 40 4.83 -29.89 33.36
N LYS A 41 4.04 -30.44 32.43
CA LYS A 41 3.33 -31.69 32.71
C LYS A 41 4.44 -32.71 33.02
N GLY A 42 4.32 -33.39 34.16
CA GLY A 42 5.42 -34.11 34.84
C GLY A 42 6.28 -35.03 33.97
N PRO A 43 7.46 -35.44 34.46
CA PRO A 43 8.51 -36.03 33.63
C PRO A 43 8.02 -37.28 32.90
N ASP A 44 8.03 -37.23 31.58
CA ASP A 44 7.85 -38.40 30.72
C ASP A 44 9.20 -39.16 30.66
N PRO A 45 9.29 -40.41 31.17
CA PRO A 45 10.56 -41.12 31.31
C PRO A 45 11.22 -41.55 29.99
N LEU A 46 10.62 -41.27 28.82
CA LEU A 46 11.09 -41.78 27.52
C LEU A 46 11.42 -40.74 26.44
N SER A 47 11.33 -39.43 26.70
CA SER A 47 11.75 -38.42 25.72
C SER A 47 13.20 -37.99 25.94
N GLY A 48 14.11 -38.55 25.14
CA GLY A 48 15.52 -38.13 25.05
C GLY A 48 15.75 -36.88 24.21
N ASP A 49 14.68 -36.28 23.66
CA ASP A 49 14.74 -35.04 22.89
C ASP A 49 14.05 -33.92 23.69
N GLU A 50 14.70 -33.45 24.75
CA GLU A 50 14.38 -32.12 25.28
C GLU A 50 14.74 -31.09 24.19
N PRO A 51 13.84 -30.17 23.81
CA PRO A 51 14.22 -29.08 22.93
C PRO A 51 15.40 -28.33 23.58
N PRO A 52 16.41 -27.88 22.80
CA PRO A 52 17.56 -27.20 23.34
C PRO A 52 17.09 -26.07 24.24
N ARG A 53 17.37 -26.18 25.55
CA ARG A 53 17.09 -25.10 26.48
C ARG A 53 17.87 -23.89 25.97
N LEU A 54 17.14 -22.81 25.66
CA LEU A 54 17.72 -21.59 25.08
C LEU A 54 18.85 -21.00 25.95
N PHE A 55 18.88 -21.37 27.23
CA PHE A 55 19.96 -21.12 28.15
C PHE A 55 20.61 -22.47 28.48
N GLY A 56 21.81 -22.70 27.94
CA GLY A 56 22.69 -23.73 28.49
C GLY A 56 22.89 -23.48 29.99
N ASN A 57 23.30 -24.50 30.74
CA ASN A 57 23.52 -24.43 32.19
C ASN A 57 24.56 -23.37 32.64
N ASP A 58 25.15 -22.61 31.71
CA ASP A 58 26.21 -21.62 31.90
C ASP A 58 25.73 -20.16 31.89
N VAL A 59 24.42 -19.89 31.79
CA VAL A 59 23.91 -18.51 31.83
C VAL A 59 23.62 -18.12 33.28
N THR A 60 24.32 -17.12 33.79
CA THR A 60 24.10 -16.63 35.15
C THR A 60 22.68 -16.05 35.30
N GLU A 61 22.11 -16.11 36.51
CA GLU A 61 20.78 -15.54 36.78
C GLU A 61 20.68 -14.04 36.41
N GLU A 62 21.80 -13.31 36.48
CA GLU A 62 21.89 -11.92 36.07
C GLU A 62 21.77 -11.75 34.55
N GLU A 63 22.49 -12.56 33.77
CA GLU A 63 22.39 -12.58 32.31
C GLU A 63 20.99 -13.01 31.84
N ARG A 64 20.40 -14.01 32.51
CA ARG A 64 19.02 -14.44 32.26
C ARG A 64 18.05 -13.28 32.48
N ARG A 65 18.13 -12.56 33.61
CA ARG A 65 17.29 -11.39 33.89
C ARG A 65 17.51 -10.27 32.88
N ALA A 66 18.75 -10.00 32.48
CA ALA A 66 19.07 -8.99 31.49
C ALA A 66 18.47 -9.32 30.11
N LEU A 67 18.54 -10.59 29.70
CA LEU A 67 17.93 -11.06 28.45
C LEU A 67 16.39 -10.98 28.49
N LEU A 68 15.77 -11.39 29.60
CA LEU A 68 14.32 -11.24 29.80
C LEU A 68 13.87 -9.77 29.72
N GLN A 69 14.59 -8.88 30.38
CA GLN A 69 14.29 -7.44 30.34
C GLN A 69 14.45 -6.86 28.93
N LYS A 70 15.50 -7.26 28.21
CA LYS A 70 15.72 -6.83 26.83
C LYS A 70 14.60 -7.31 25.91
N ALA A 71 14.21 -8.59 26.01
CA ALA A 71 13.10 -9.15 25.25
C ALA A 71 11.78 -8.43 25.56
N TYR A 72 11.49 -8.16 26.82
CA TYR A 72 10.30 -7.42 27.24
C TYR A 72 10.28 -5.99 26.68
N GLN A 73 11.41 -5.27 26.75
CA GLN A 73 11.53 -3.92 26.21
C GLN A 73 11.33 -3.90 24.69
N GLN A 74 11.89 -4.87 23.97
CA GLN A 74 11.70 -5.03 22.53
C GLN A 74 10.25 -5.35 22.17
N LEU A 75 9.62 -6.27 22.89
CA LEU A 75 8.21 -6.62 22.71
C LEU A 75 7.31 -5.41 22.94
N LYS A 76 7.56 -4.65 24.02
CA LYS A 76 6.84 -3.42 24.32
C LYS A 76 7.00 -2.39 23.21
N ALA A 77 8.22 -2.15 22.74
CA ALA A 77 8.48 -1.21 21.65
C ALA A 77 7.80 -1.64 20.34
N SER A 78 7.82 -2.95 20.03
CA SER A 78 7.13 -3.51 18.86
C SER A 78 5.62 -3.33 18.97
N PHE A 79 5.05 -3.64 20.14
CA PHE A 79 3.62 -3.47 20.40
C PHE A 79 3.18 -2.01 20.31
N GLU A 80 3.96 -1.07 20.83
CA GLU A 80 3.64 0.35 20.71
C GLU A 80 3.68 0.83 19.25
N ARG A 81 4.63 0.34 18.43
CA ARG A 81 4.66 0.64 16.98
C ARG A 81 3.46 0.06 16.24
N PHE A 82 3.07 -1.16 16.58
CA PHE A 82 1.85 -1.78 16.03
C PHE A 82 0.59 -1.00 16.44
N LYS A 83 0.54 -0.55 17.70
CA LYS A 83 -0.60 0.18 18.25
C LYS A 83 -0.72 1.60 17.72
N LYS A 84 0.41 2.27 17.46
CA LYS A 84 0.50 3.65 16.97
C LYS A 84 1.64 3.79 15.95
N PRO A 85 1.42 3.40 14.69
CA PRO A 85 2.44 3.55 13.65
C PRO A 85 2.81 5.02 13.44
N ASP A 86 4.10 5.30 13.32
CA ASP A 86 4.65 6.66 13.23
C ASP A 86 4.79 7.17 11.79
N GLY A 87 4.38 6.38 10.80
CA GLY A 87 4.48 6.72 9.39
C GLY A 87 5.88 6.51 8.80
N SER A 88 6.76 5.81 9.53
CA SER A 88 8.04 5.33 8.99
C SER A 88 7.84 4.09 8.11
N LYS A 89 8.83 3.73 7.29
CA LYS A 89 8.75 2.53 6.43
C LYS A 89 8.59 1.22 7.23
N SER A 90 9.08 1.19 8.48
CA SER A 90 8.98 0.01 9.35
C SER A 90 7.70 -0.02 10.19
N ALA A 91 6.98 1.10 10.27
CA ALA A 91 5.68 1.22 10.93
C ALA A 91 4.81 2.23 10.17
N PRO A 92 4.37 1.89 8.94
CA PRO A 92 3.57 2.78 8.11
C PRO A 92 2.20 3.00 8.74
N ALA A 93 1.66 4.21 8.60
CA ALA A 93 0.33 4.53 9.11
C ALA A 93 -0.76 4.19 8.08
N LYS A 94 -2.01 4.00 8.51
CA LYS A 94 -3.10 3.69 7.57
C LYS A 94 -3.40 4.85 6.61
N THR A 95 -3.58 6.06 7.15
CA THR A 95 -3.83 7.29 6.39
C THR A 95 -3.10 8.48 7.01
N CYS A 96 -2.89 9.56 6.25
CA CYS A 96 -2.38 10.82 6.81
C CYS A 96 -3.30 11.39 7.90
N ARG A 97 -4.61 11.16 7.78
CA ARG A 97 -5.58 11.55 8.81
C ARG A 97 -5.32 10.79 10.12
N ASP A 98 -5.18 9.47 10.06
CA ASP A 98 -4.91 8.66 11.26
C ASP A 98 -3.59 9.06 11.91
N LEU A 99 -2.56 9.29 11.09
CA LEU A 99 -1.25 9.75 11.54
C LEU A 99 -1.33 11.12 12.23
N SER A 100 -2.06 12.09 11.64
CA SER A 100 -2.25 13.43 12.22
C SER A 100 -2.98 13.41 13.57
N VAL A 101 -3.92 12.47 13.75
CA VAL A 101 -4.67 12.30 15.00
C VAL A 101 -3.80 11.65 16.08
N ALA A 102 -3.01 10.64 15.70
CA ALA A 102 -2.12 9.94 16.61
C ALA A 102 -0.94 10.81 17.05
N TYR A 103 -0.43 11.68 16.17
CA TYR A 103 0.72 12.54 16.40
C TYR A 103 0.47 13.99 15.94
N PRO A 104 -0.25 14.80 16.74
CA PRO A 104 -0.64 16.16 16.36
C PRO A 104 0.50 17.17 16.15
N THR A 105 1.72 16.83 16.60
CA THR A 105 2.91 17.68 16.45
C THR A 105 3.74 17.36 15.21
N LEU A 106 3.35 16.36 14.41
CA LEU A 106 4.02 16.08 13.14
C LEU A 106 3.76 17.21 12.14
N ALA A 107 4.80 17.55 11.40
CA ALA A 107 4.74 18.55 10.34
C ALA A 107 4.23 17.94 9.03
N ASN A 108 3.84 18.80 8.09
CA ASN A 108 3.58 18.37 6.72
C ASN A 108 4.86 17.80 6.10
N GLY A 109 4.75 16.72 5.33
CA GLY A 109 5.92 16.04 4.79
C GLY A 109 5.61 14.70 4.13
N GLU A 110 6.67 13.98 3.77
CA GLU A 110 6.55 12.64 3.20
C GLU A 110 6.49 11.57 4.28
N TYR A 111 5.53 10.66 4.17
CA TYR A 111 5.31 9.56 5.12
C TYR A 111 4.98 8.27 4.37
N TRP A 112 5.29 7.14 5.00
CA TRP A 112 4.92 5.82 4.51
C TRP A 112 3.55 5.44 5.05
N LEU A 113 2.65 5.07 4.15
CA LEU A 113 1.32 4.61 4.49
C LEU A 113 1.05 3.21 3.98
N ASP A 114 0.23 2.49 4.72
CA ASP A 114 -0.28 1.17 4.38
C ASP A 114 -1.82 1.11 4.50
N PRO A 115 -2.56 1.68 3.53
CA PRO A 115 -4.02 1.72 3.53
C PRO A 115 -4.74 0.36 3.58
N ASN A 116 -4.23 -0.63 2.82
CA ASN A 116 -4.80 -2.00 2.77
C ASN A 116 -4.43 -2.84 4.00
N GLU A 117 -3.43 -2.41 4.78
CA GLU A 117 -2.84 -3.17 5.88
C GLU A 117 -2.24 -4.51 5.40
N GLY A 118 -1.75 -5.31 6.34
CA GLY A 118 -1.17 -6.61 6.05
C GLY A 118 0.34 -6.55 5.94
N ASP A 119 0.89 -6.71 4.73
CA ASP A 119 2.34 -6.72 4.51
C ASP A 119 2.87 -5.30 4.25
N ILE A 120 3.49 -4.70 5.28
CA ILE A 120 4.08 -3.36 5.23
C ILE A 120 5.10 -3.13 4.10
N LYS A 121 5.57 -4.19 3.40
CA LYS A 121 6.48 -4.05 2.25
C LYS A 121 5.82 -3.42 1.04
N ASP A 122 4.49 -3.49 0.90
CA ASP A 122 3.75 -2.86 -0.19
C ASP A 122 3.28 -1.42 0.15
N ALA A 123 3.71 -0.90 1.29
CA ALA A 123 3.43 0.46 1.73
C ALA A 123 3.87 1.51 0.70
N ILE A 124 3.10 2.59 0.63
CA ILE A 124 3.26 3.66 -0.35
C ILE A 124 3.83 4.92 0.30
N LEU A 125 4.75 5.59 -0.39
CA LEU A 125 5.25 6.91 0.02
C LEU A 125 4.30 7.98 -0.50
N VAL A 126 3.79 8.82 0.39
CA VAL A 126 2.85 9.89 0.08
C VAL A 126 3.30 11.20 0.72
N TYR A 127 2.71 12.32 0.28
CA TYR A 127 2.79 13.57 1.00
C TYR A 127 1.56 13.72 1.91
N CYS A 128 1.79 13.96 3.20
CA CYS A 128 0.74 14.26 4.17
C CYS A 128 0.67 15.77 4.43
N ASP A 129 -0.51 16.33 4.16
CA ASP A 129 -0.90 17.63 4.70
C ASP A 129 -1.59 17.37 6.05
N MET A 130 -0.86 17.57 7.14
CA MET A 130 -1.32 17.31 8.51
C MET A 130 -2.35 18.33 8.96
N GLU A 131 -2.29 19.56 8.44
CA GLU A 131 -3.21 20.64 8.76
C GLU A 131 -4.61 20.32 8.20
N ASN A 132 -4.67 19.97 6.91
CA ASN A 132 -5.91 19.62 6.24
C ASN A 132 -6.27 18.13 6.33
N LYS A 133 -5.39 17.31 6.90
CA LYS A 133 -5.52 15.85 7.04
C LYS A 133 -5.69 15.13 5.69
N LEU A 134 -4.95 15.59 4.67
CA LEU A 134 -5.03 15.05 3.31
C LEU A 134 -3.89 14.07 3.03
N THR A 135 -4.23 13.01 2.31
CA THR A 135 -3.26 12.06 1.75
C THR A 135 -3.05 12.38 0.27
N CYS A 136 -1.86 12.86 -0.09
CA CYS A 136 -1.53 13.27 -1.45
C CYS A 136 -0.58 12.29 -2.13
N LEU A 137 -1.07 11.60 -3.17
CA LEU A 137 -0.26 10.76 -4.03
C LEU A 137 0.48 11.61 -5.06
N LEU A 138 1.80 11.43 -5.15
CA LEU A 138 2.63 12.18 -6.09
C LEU A 138 2.69 11.47 -7.44
N PRO A 139 2.42 12.17 -8.56
CA PRO A 139 2.54 11.60 -9.89
C PRO A 139 4.02 11.41 -10.28
N GLN A 140 4.29 10.42 -11.13
CA GLN A 140 5.62 10.19 -11.69
C GLN A 140 5.56 9.95 -13.21
N PRO A 141 6.21 10.81 -14.03
CA PRO A 141 6.88 12.05 -13.64
C PRO A 141 5.88 13.15 -13.23
N ALA A 142 6.34 14.13 -12.43
CA ALA A 142 5.49 15.24 -11.98
C ALA A 142 5.09 16.21 -13.11
N ALA A 143 5.92 16.28 -14.15
CA ALA A 143 5.68 17.08 -15.34
C ALA A 143 6.21 16.33 -16.57
N SER A 144 5.59 16.59 -17.72
CA SER A 144 6.05 16.07 -18.99
C SER A 144 7.02 17.03 -19.67
N PRO A 145 7.88 16.55 -20.57
CA PRO A 145 8.51 17.43 -21.55
C PRO A 145 7.44 18.05 -22.47
N GLN A 146 7.83 19.07 -23.23
CA GLN A 146 6.99 19.61 -24.29
C GLN A 146 6.80 18.56 -25.38
N ILE A 147 5.55 18.24 -25.70
CA ILE A 147 5.18 17.31 -26.77
C ILE A 147 4.58 18.13 -27.91
N SER A 148 5.06 17.89 -29.13
CA SER A 148 4.53 18.51 -30.35
C SER A 148 3.94 17.40 -31.23
N HIS A 149 2.66 17.55 -31.57
CA HIS A 149 1.95 16.65 -32.48
C HIS A 149 1.27 17.48 -33.56
N VAL A 150 1.42 17.06 -34.82
CA VAL A 150 0.70 17.64 -35.95
C VAL A 150 0.08 16.48 -36.70
N GLY A 151 -1.25 16.43 -36.72
CA GLY A 151 -2.00 15.34 -37.32
C GLY A 151 -3.39 15.79 -37.73
N ARG A 152 -4.12 14.88 -38.38
CA ARG A 152 -5.49 15.12 -38.86
C ARG A 152 -6.53 14.44 -37.97
N GLU A 153 -6.11 13.75 -36.92
CA GLU A 153 -6.97 13.08 -35.96
C GLU A 153 -7.80 14.13 -35.20
N GLN A 154 -9.11 13.88 -35.05
CA GLN A 154 -10.00 14.80 -34.34
C GLN A 154 -9.93 14.61 -32.83
N GLU A 155 -9.75 13.36 -32.38
CA GLU A 155 -9.62 12.97 -30.98
C GLU A 155 -8.47 11.98 -30.88
N LEU A 156 -7.54 12.25 -29.96
CA LEU A 156 -6.33 11.45 -29.77
C LEU A 156 -5.97 11.49 -28.29
N TRP A 157 -5.71 10.33 -27.70
CA TRP A 157 -5.24 10.30 -26.32
C TRP A 157 -3.77 10.65 -26.24
N LEU A 158 -3.36 11.33 -25.15
CA LEU A 158 -1.96 11.68 -24.95
C LEU A 158 -1.04 10.46 -25.05
N SER A 159 -1.48 9.29 -24.58
CA SER A 159 -0.72 8.04 -24.64
C SER A 159 -0.54 7.47 -26.06
N GLU A 160 -1.30 7.93 -27.05
CA GLU A 160 -1.22 7.47 -28.44
C GLU A 160 -0.25 8.32 -29.28
N ILE A 161 0.06 9.54 -28.81
CA ILE A 161 1.09 10.40 -29.39
C ILE A 161 2.46 9.83 -29.06
N LYS A 162 3.48 10.01 -29.92
CA LYS A 162 4.89 9.75 -29.58
C LYS A 162 5.60 11.09 -29.34
N PRO A 163 6.26 11.32 -28.17
CA PRO A 163 6.56 10.42 -27.06
C PRO A 163 5.55 10.56 -25.88
N GLY A 164 4.26 10.43 -26.16
CA GLY A 164 3.19 10.52 -25.18
C GLY A 164 3.22 9.43 -24.10
N PHE A 165 2.41 9.61 -23.07
CA PHE A 165 2.44 8.79 -21.85
C PHE A 165 1.08 8.78 -21.14
N LYS A 166 0.94 7.89 -20.15
CA LYS A 166 -0.16 7.88 -19.17
C LYS A 166 0.35 8.45 -17.85
N ILE A 167 -0.48 9.24 -17.17
CA ILE A 167 -0.17 9.75 -15.83
C ILE A 167 -0.20 8.56 -14.87
N ASN A 168 0.93 8.28 -14.23
CA ASN A 168 1.08 7.22 -13.26
C ASN A 168 1.40 7.79 -11.88
N TYR A 169 1.04 7.05 -10.83
CA TYR A 169 1.35 7.36 -9.44
C TYR A 169 2.25 6.27 -8.86
N LYS A 170 3.09 6.62 -7.88
CA LYS A 170 3.91 5.65 -7.12
C LYS A 170 3.08 4.90 -6.08
N ALA A 171 1.94 4.35 -6.48
CA ALA A 171 1.05 3.59 -5.60
C ALA A 171 0.35 2.50 -6.42
N ASP A 172 0.28 1.30 -5.84
CA ASP A 172 -0.44 0.18 -6.45
C ASP A 172 -1.96 0.44 -6.48
N SER A 173 -2.66 -0.13 -7.46
CA SER A 173 -4.12 0.00 -7.58
C SER A 173 -4.88 -0.46 -6.33
N ASN A 174 -4.39 -1.49 -5.63
CA ASN A 174 -5.00 -1.93 -4.37
C ASN A 174 -4.89 -0.85 -3.30
N GLN A 175 -3.70 -0.28 -3.12
CA GLN A 175 -3.46 0.79 -2.14
C GLN A 175 -4.32 2.04 -2.45
N ILE A 176 -4.42 2.42 -3.73
CA ILE A 176 -5.31 3.52 -4.16
C ILE A 176 -6.78 3.18 -3.89
N GLY A 177 -7.21 1.95 -4.16
CA GLY A 177 -8.58 1.50 -3.89
C GLY A 177 -8.94 1.61 -2.41
N PHE A 178 -8.06 1.20 -1.50
CA PHE A 178 -8.29 1.37 -0.06
C PHE A 178 -8.29 2.84 0.35
N LEU A 179 -7.43 3.69 -0.22
CA LEU A 179 -7.52 5.15 0.01
C LEU A 179 -8.87 5.72 -0.41
N GLN A 180 -9.43 5.26 -1.54
CA GLN A 180 -10.77 5.69 -1.97
C GLN A 180 -11.86 5.26 -0.96
N LEU A 181 -11.77 4.05 -0.41
CA LEU A 181 -12.71 3.57 0.62
C LEU A 181 -12.60 4.35 1.95
N LEU A 182 -11.38 4.77 2.29
CA LEU A 182 -11.08 5.48 3.54
C LEU A 182 -11.25 7.00 3.44
N SER A 183 -11.61 7.52 2.26
CA SER A 183 -11.74 8.95 1.99
C SER A 183 -13.17 9.33 1.61
N SER A 184 -13.61 10.52 2.03
CA SER A 184 -14.92 11.06 1.64
C SER A 184 -14.92 11.73 0.26
N SER A 185 -13.76 12.19 -0.20
CA SER A 185 -13.60 12.95 -1.42
C SER A 185 -12.15 12.87 -1.91
N ALA A 186 -11.95 13.04 -3.21
CA ALA A 186 -10.64 13.17 -3.83
C ALA A 186 -10.61 14.40 -4.74
N SER A 187 -9.44 15.01 -4.90
CA SER A 187 -9.23 16.11 -5.84
C SER A 187 -7.87 15.97 -6.51
N GLN A 188 -7.78 16.39 -7.76
CA GLN A 188 -6.54 16.39 -8.53
C GLN A 188 -6.49 17.64 -9.39
N ASN A 189 -5.35 18.33 -9.35
CA ASN A 189 -5.10 19.49 -10.20
C ASN A 189 -4.19 19.10 -11.37
N LEU A 190 -4.57 19.48 -12.58
CA LEU A 190 -3.80 19.27 -13.81
C LEU A 190 -3.61 20.60 -14.52
N THR A 191 -2.37 20.90 -14.89
CA THR A 191 -2.04 22.10 -15.68
C THR A 191 -1.65 21.69 -17.09
N TYR A 192 -2.34 22.23 -18.09
CA TYR A 192 -2.02 22.02 -19.50
C TYR A 192 -1.36 23.27 -20.08
N HIS A 193 -0.06 23.18 -20.37
CA HIS A 193 0.67 24.23 -21.08
C HIS A 193 0.52 24.03 -22.59
N CYS A 194 0.07 25.05 -23.31
CA CYS A 194 -0.24 24.93 -24.73
C CYS A 194 0.40 26.04 -25.58
N ARG A 195 0.65 25.70 -26.86
CA ARG A 195 1.01 26.64 -27.93
C ARG A 195 0.24 26.25 -29.17
N ASN A 196 -0.53 27.18 -29.74
CA ASN A 196 -1.41 26.93 -30.90
C ASN A 196 -2.39 25.74 -30.68
N SER A 197 -2.81 25.51 -29.43
CA SER A 197 -3.74 24.46 -29.04
C SER A 197 -4.74 25.01 -28.01
N VAL A 198 -5.98 24.53 -28.05
CA VAL A 198 -7.07 24.96 -27.16
C VAL A 198 -7.20 23.95 -26.02
N GLY A 199 -7.10 24.41 -24.76
CA GLY A 199 -7.24 23.55 -23.59
C GLY A 199 -8.67 23.44 -23.02
N TYR A 200 -9.50 24.48 -23.22
CA TYR A 200 -10.83 24.55 -22.59
C TYR A 200 -11.88 25.20 -23.51
N PHE A 201 -11.90 26.53 -23.63
CA PHE A 201 -12.82 27.26 -24.50
C PHE A 201 -12.10 27.78 -25.74
N ASP A 202 -12.64 27.48 -26.93
CA ASP A 202 -12.16 28.03 -28.20
C ASP A 202 -12.78 29.41 -28.43
N LEU A 203 -11.96 30.46 -28.37
CA LEU A 203 -12.38 31.85 -28.58
C LEU A 203 -12.78 32.15 -30.03
N GLN A 204 -12.17 31.50 -31.01
CA GLN A 204 -12.44 31.77 -32.44
C GLN A 204 -13.80 31.21 -32.85
N HIS A 205 -14.07 29.96 -32.48
CA HIS A 205 -15.31 29.26 -32.81
C HIS A 205 -16.38 29.37 -31.71
N LYS A 206 -16.07 30.04 -30.60
CA LYS A 206 -16.95 30.24 -29.43
C LYS A 206 -17.56 28.95 -28.91
N THR A 207 -16.75 27.90 -28.74
CA THR A 207 -17.21 26.56 -28.39
C THR A 207 -16.29 25.86 -27.38
N TYR A 208 -16.85 24.90 -26.63
CA TYR A 208 -16.11 24.03 -25.71
C TYR A 208 -15.75 22.66 -26.31
N ARG A 209 -16.23 22.37 -27.53
CA ARG A 209 -16.06 21.05 -28.17
C ARG A 209 -14.60 20.70 -28.47
N ARG A 210 -13.70 21.69 -28.45
CA ARG A 210 -12.26 21.54 -28.70
C ARG A 210 -11.43 21.62 -27.42
N GLY A 211 -12.06 21.66 -26.24
CA GLY A 211 -11.35 21.57 -24.97
C GLY A 211 -10.88 20.14 -24.69
N LEU A 212 -9.96 20.00 -23.74
CA LEU A 212 -9.42 18.72 -23.34
C LEU A 212 -10.50 17.81 -22.75
N LYS A 213 -10.35 16.51 -23.00
CA LYS A 213 -11.04 15.45 -22.28
C LYS A 213 -10.04 14.77 -21.35
N LEU A 214 -10.47 14.46 -20.13
CA LEU A 214 -9.69 13.68 -19.18
C LEU A 214 -10.35 12.32 -18.98
N LEU A 215 -9.54 11.26 -18.95
CA LEU A 215 -10.02 9.91 -18.68
C LEU A 215 -9.80 9.59 -17.20
N GLY A 216 -10.88 9.29 -16.48
CA GLY A 216 -10.84 8.83 -15.11
C GLY A 216 -10.36 7.38 -14.98
N TRP A 217 -10.04 6.95 -13.76
CA TRP A 217 -9.57 5.58 -13.48
C TRP A 217 -10.62 4.50 -13.78
N ASN A 218 -11.90 4.87 -13.81
CA ASN A 218 -13.06 4.04 -14.08
C ASN A 218 -13.59 4.21 -15.52
N ASP A 219 -12.72 4.59 -16.45
CA ASP A 219 -13.03 4.88 -17.86
C ASP A 219 -14.06 5.99 -18.09
N ALA A 220 -14.39 6.77 -17.06
CA ALA A 220 -15.29 7.91 -17.19
C ALA A 220 -14.59 9.10 -17.86
N GLU A 221 -15.19 9.65 -18.90
CA GLU A 221 -14.70 10.87 -19.55
C GLU A 221 -15.19 12.13 -18.82
N ILE A 222 -14.25 12.96 -18.41
CA ILE A 222 -14.48 14.29 -17.83
C ILE A 222 -14.24 15.31 -18.93
N THR A 223 -15.27 16.11 -19.25
CA THR A 223 -15.24 17.08 -20.35
C THR A 223 -15.74 18.46 -19.92
N PRO A 224 -15.35 19.55 -20.62
CA PRO A 224 -15.68 20.93 -20.22
C PRO A 224 -17.17 21.23 -20.02
N ARG A 225 -18.03 20.54 -20.76
CA ARG A 225 -19.50 20.70 -20.81
C ARG A 225 -20.22 19.36 -20.62
N GLY A 226 -19.56 18.37 -20.01
CA GLY A 226 -20.14 17.07 -19.73
C GLY A 226 -21.22 17.11 -18.65
N ASN A 227 -21.73 15.93 -18.29
CA ASN A 227 -22.62 15.80 -17.14
C ASN A 227 -21.95 16.39 -15.88
N ILE A 228 -22.70 17.14 -15.08
CA ILE A 228 -22.20 17.80 -13.86
C ILE A 228 -21.54 16.80 -12.90
N LYS A 229 -21.98 15.54 -12.89
CA LYS A 229 -21.36 14.47 -12.08
C LYS A 229 -19.95 14.08 -12.53
N PHE A 230 -19.59 14.41 -13.77
CA PHE A 230 -18.29 14.13 -14.41
C PHE A 230 -17.62 15.43 -14.88
N ARG A 231 -17.95 16.56 -14.23
CA ARG A 231 -17.34 17.87 -14.49
C ARG A 231 -16.43 18.26 -13.33
#